data_AF-A0A9E6F0I3-F1
#
_entry.id   AF-A0A9E6F0I3-F1
#
_cell.length_a   1.000
_cell.length_b   1.000
_cell.length_c   1.000
_cell.angle_alpha   90.00
_cell.angle_beta   90.00
_cell.angle_gamma   90.00
#
_symmetry.space_group_name_H-M   'P 1'
#
loop_
_entity.id
_entity.type
_entity.pdbx_description
1 polymer ?
#
loop_
_entity_poly.entity_id
_entity_poly.type
_entity_poly.pdbx_seq_one_letter_code
_entity_poly.pdbx_strand_id
1 'polypeptide(L)' 'MPVQKRALKQPHILTDKQGKTVAIQVDPKTFDALVEAYEEHCDVQTFDKMKTVVDAQVERGEYSTLNQLCAEIKN' A
#
# COMPACT_ATOMS: atom_id res chain seq x y z
N MET A 1 -0.09 12.71 -37.19
CA MET A 1 1.13 11.88 -37.04
C MET A 1 0.86 10.83 -35.98
N PRO A 2 1.06 9.53 -36.24
CA PRO A 2 0.82 8.50 -35.24
C PRO A 2 1.92 8.57 -34.18
N VAL A 3 1.53 8.88 -32.94
CA VAL A 3 2.42 8.82 -31.78
C VAL A 3 2.79 7.36 -31.57
N GLN A 4 3.99 6.98 -32.02
CA GLN A 4 4.53 5.64 -31.77
C GLN A 4 4.61 5.44 -30.26
N LYS A 5 3.70 4.63 -29.70
CA LYS A 5 3.75 4.15 -28.33
C LYS A 5 4.97 3.21 -28.21
N ARG A 6 6.16 3.79 -28.06
CA ARG A 6 7.33 3.05 -27.59
C ARG A 6 7.06 2.69 -26.14
N ALA A 7 6.78 1.41 -25.87
CA ALA A 7 6.75 0.91 -24.50
C ALA A 7 8.11 1.21 -23.86
N LEU A 8 8.12 2.03 -22.81
CA LEU A 8 9.30 2.28 -22.00
C LEU A 8 9.70 0.97 -21.34
N LYS A 9 10.87 0.42 -21.71
CA LYS A 9 11.38 -0.83 -21.13
C LYS A 9 12.04 -0.61 -19.76
N GLN A 10 12.34 0.64 -19.41
CA GLN A 10 13.00 1.04 -18.18
C GLN A 10 12.48 2.42 -17.74
N PRO A 11 12.46 2.72 -16.43
CA PRO A 11 12.11 4.04 -15.91
C PRO A 11 13.02 5.12 -16.50
N HIS A 12 12.43 6.18 -17.03
CA HIS A 12 13.17 7.31 -17.59
C HIS A 12 13.12 8.50 -16.64
N ILE A 13 14.29 8.96 -16.20
CA ILE A 13 14.40 10.11 -15.30
C ILE A 13 14.35 11.39 -16.13
N LEU A 14 13.35 12.22 -15.88
CA LEU A 14 13.21 13.55 -16.46
C LEU A 14 13.96 14.53 -15.56
N THR A 15 14.90 15.27 -16.14
CA THR A 15 15.68 16.31 -15.48
C THR A 15 15.33 17.69 -16.02
N ASP A 16 15.43 18.72 -15.18
CA ASP A 16 15.27 20.10 -15.59
C ASP A 16 16.52 20.65 -16.29
N LYS A 17 16.47 21.93 -16.69
CA LYS A 17 17.60 22.62 -17.34
C LYS A 17 18.83 22.79 -16.43
N GLN A 18 18.69 22.57 -15.13
CA GLN A 18 19.75 22.61 -14.13
C GLN A 18 20.27 21.20 -13.80
N GLY A 19 19.77 20.16 -14.48
CA GLY A 19 20.14 18.77 -14.24
C GLY A 19 19.48 18.15 -13.01
N LYS A 20 18.52 18.83 -12.38
CA LYS A 20 17.79 18.31 -11.22
C LYS A 20 16.65 17.40 -11.67
N THR A 21 16.54 16.24 -11.05
CA THR A 21 15.43 15.30 -11.29
C THR A 21 14.10 15.95 -10.92
N VAL A 22 13.16 15.98 -11.88
CA VAL A 22 11.82 16.56 -11.70
C VAL A 22 10.71 15.51 -11.76
N ALA A 23 10.89 14.45 -12.54
CA ALA A 23 9.91 13.38 -12.64
C ALA A 23 10.56 12.08 -13.10
N ILE A 24 9.87 10.96 -12.88
CA ILE A 24 10.27 9.64 -13.39
C ILE A 24 9.11 9.13 -14.24
N GLN A 25 9.39 8.87 -15.50
CA GLN A 25 8.43 8.27 -16.42
C GLN A 25 8.59 6.75 -16.37
N VAL A 26 7.56 6.07 -15.90
CA VAL A 26 7.46 4.61 -15.86
C VAL A 26 6.39 4.12 -16.83
N ASP A 27 6.46 2.86 -17.23
CA ASP A 27 5.36 2.22 -17.93
C ASP A 27 4.18 1.98 -16.97
N PRO A 28 2.93 1.92 -17.48
CA PRO A 28 1.76 1.76 -16.63
C PRO A 28 1.79 0.50 -15.77
N LYS A 29 2.33 -0.62 -16.27
CA LYS A 29 2.36 -1.88 -15.51
C LYS A 29 3.30 -1.79 -14.31
N THR A 30 4.47 -1.18 -14.51
CA THR A 30 5.40 -0.93 -13.40
C THR A 30 4.81 0.04 -12.39
N PHE A 31 4.05 1.06 -12.83
CA PHE A 31 3.35 1.96 -11.91
C PHE A 31 2.32 1.21 -11.07
N ASP A 32 1.46 0.40 -11.68
CA ASP A 32 0.43 -0.37 -10.97
C ASP A 32 1.06 -1.32 -9.94
N ALA A 33 2.15 -2.01 -10.31
CA ALA A 33 2.87 -2.89 -9.39
C ALA A 33 3.52 -2.14 -8.21
N LEU A 34 3.99 -0.91 -8.42
CA LEU A 34 4.53 -0.06 -7.35
C LEU A 34 3.43 0.41 -6.39
N VAL A 35 2.23 0.68 -6.90
CA VAL A 35 1.07 1.05 -6.08
C VAL A 35 0.63 -0.14 -5.23
N GLU A 36 0.47 -1.31 -5.82
CA GLU A 36 0.08 -2.54 -5.11
C GLU A 36 1.09 -2.88 -4.00
N ALA A 37 2.40 -2.83 -4.29
CA ALA A 37 3.44 -3.06 -3.29
C ALA A 37 3.43 -1.99 -2.18
N TYR A 38 3.08 -0.74 -2.50
CA TYR A 38 2.96 0.32 -1.51
C TYR A 38 1.74 0.13 -0.60
N GLU A 39 0.60 -0.28 -1.15
CA GLU A 39 -0.61 -0.59 -0.40
C GLU A 39 -0.37 -1.78 0.55
N GLU A 40 0.23 -2.87 0.05
CA GLU A 40 0.60 -4.03 0.88
C GLU A 40 1.56 -3.63 2.01
N HIS A 41 2.57 -2.80 1.72
CA HIS A 41 3.50 -2.31 2.74
C HIS A 41 2.83 -1.37 3.76
N CYS A 42 1.88 -0.55 3.34
CA CYS A 42 1.07 0.28 4.25
C CYS A 42 0.21 -0.58 5.17
N ASP A 43 -0.38 -1.66 4.65
CA ASP A 43 -1.15 -2.61 5.44
C ASP A 43 -0.27 -3.34 6.45
N VAL A 44 0.94 -3.78 6.06
CA VAL A 44 1.91 -4.38 7.00
C VAL A 44 2.33 -3.41 8.09
N GLN A 45 2.64 -2.15 7.75
CA GLN A 45 2.98 -1.15 8.76
C GLN A 45 1.81 -0.80 9.68
N THR A 46 0.60 -0.80 9.14
CA THR A 46 -0.62 -0.58 9.93
C THR A 46 -0.85 -1.76 10.86
N PHE A 47 -0.65 -2.98 10.37
CA PHE A 47 -0.72 -4.22 11.15
C PHE A 47 0.31 -4.22 12.28
N ASP A 48 1.58 -3.87 12.02
CA ASP A 48 2.62 -3.80 13.05
C ASP A 48 2.29 -2.78 14.14
N LYS A 49 1.72 -1.63 13.77
CA LYS A 49 1.24 -0.64 14.73
C LYS A 49 0.06 -1.15 15.55
N MET A 50 -0.92 -1.78 14.89
CA MET A 50 -2.11 -2.32 15.54
C MET A 50 -1.81 -3.50 16.44
N LYS A 51 -0.80 -4.32 16.10
CA LYS A 51 -0.41 -5.49 16.88
C LYS A 51 -0.13 -5.14 18.34
N THR A 52 0.62 -4.07 18.60
CA THR A 52 0.91 -3.63 19.98
C THR A 52 -0.34 -3.23 20.76
N VAL A 53 -1.33 -2.63 20.09
CA VAL A 53 -2.60 -2.23 20.70
C VAL A 53 -3.47 -3.45 20.97
N VAL A 54 -3.54 -4.38 20.01
CA VAL A 54 -4.31 -5.61 20.12
C VAL A 54 -3.71 -6.52 21.19
N ASP A 55 -2.39 -6.70 21.24
CA ASP A 55 -1.71 -7.47 22.28
C ASP A 55 -2.02 -6.90 23.67
N ALA A 56 -1.99 -5.57 23.82
CA ALA A 56 -2.35 -4.90 25.07
C ALA A 56 -3.85 -5.06 25.43
N GLN A 57 -4.75 -5.06 24.46
CA GLN A 57 -6.18 -5.33 24.67
C GLN A 57 -6.40 -6.78 25.13
N VAL A 58 -5.69 -7.74 24.53
CA VAL A 58 -5.75 -9.15 24.92
C VAL A 58 -5.23 -9.34 26.34
N GLU A 59 -4.10 -8.73 26.72
CA GLU A 59 -3.58 -8.79 28.10
C GLU A 59 -4.54 -8.18 29.13
N ARG A 60 -5.28 -7.15 28.75
CA ARG A 60 -6.33 -6.53 29.61
C ARG A 60 -7.63 -7.33 29.64
N GLY A 61 -7.76 -8.40 28.84
CA GLY A 61 -9.00 -9.15 28.69
C GLY A 61 -10.09 -8.41 27.90
N GLU A 62 -9.72 -7.34 27.21
CA GLU A 62 -10.61 -6.52 26.37
C GLU A 62 -10.75 -7.13 24.97
N TYR A 63 -11.28 -8.35 24.89
CA TYR A 63 -11.54 -9.02 23.60
C TYR A 63 -12.90 -9.73 23.61
N SER A 64 -13.58 -9.67 22.47
CA SER A 64 -14.81 -10.44 22.24
C SER A 64 -14.47 -11.75 21.56
N THR A 65 -15.01 -12.85 22.10
CA THR A 65 -14.92 -14.17 21.45
C THR A 65 -15.88 -14.26 20.27
N LEU A 66 -15.58 -15.12 19.31
CA LEU A 66 -16.46 -15.40 18.16
C LEU A 66 -17.90 -15.76 18.58
N ASN A 67 -18.06 -16.42 19.73
CA ASN A 67 -19.38 -16.76 20.27
C ASN A 67 -20.16 -15.53 20.76
N GLN A 68 -19.48 -14.54 21.35
CA GLN A 68 -20.10 -13.27 21.76
C GLN A 68 -20.52 -12.43 20.56
N LEU A 69 -19.66 -12.31 19.54
CA LEU A 69 -20.00 -11.63 18.28
C LEU A 69 -21.17 -12.31 17.55
N CYS A 70 -21.19 -13.65 17.49
CA CYS A 70 -22.30 -14.39 16.89
C CYS A 70 -23.62 -14.22 17.65
N ALA A 71 -23.58 -13.94 18.96
CA ALA A 71 -24.76 -13.68 19.75
C ALA A 71 -25.28 -12.24 19.55
N GLU A 72 -24.38 -11.27 19.36
CA GLU A 72 -24.73 -9.87 19.07
C GLU A 72 -25.35 -9.69 17.68
N ILE A 73 -24.88 -10.44 16.67
CA ILE A 73 -25.41 -10.38 15.29
C ILE A 73 -26.80 -11.02 15.15
N LYS A 74 -27.20 -11.87 16.11
CA LYS A 74 -28.48 -12.59 16.08
C LYS A 74 -29.64 -11.86 16.78
N ASN A 75 -29.39 -10.70 17.40
CA ASN A 75 -30.42 -9.78 17.91
C ASN A 75 -30.61 -8.60 16.96
#